data_AF-A0A0U3AEG1-F1
#
_entry.id   AF-A0A0U3AEG1-F1
#
_cell.length_a   1.000
_cell.length_b   1.000
_cell.length_c   1.000
_cell.angle_alpha   90.00
_cell.angle_beta   90.00
_cell.angle_gamma   90.00
#
_symmetry.space_group_name_H-M   'P 1'
#
loop_
_entity.id
_entity.type
_entity.pdbx_description
1 polymer ?
#
loop_
_entity_poly.entity_id
_entity_poly.type
_entity_poly.pdbx_seq_one_letter_code
_entity_poly.pdbx_strand_id
1 'polypeptide(L)'
;SDYGPFIAVGIPAGGLFSGAEGIRTPEEAAVYGGTAGKPYDSCYHQACDTINNLSTKALSELGDAVADATLTLALSKTGLNPDGSRHAKAKVTGKAAKGGLRSPASHRSLKIAKAAPALTAGAALTFIQ
;
A
#
# COMPACT_ATOMS: atom_id res chain seq x y z
N SER A 1 3.85 9.48 -7.33
CA SER A 1 3.69 9.41 -5.86
C SER A 1 4.87 8.67 -5.26
N ASP A 2 5.19 8.96 -3.99
CA ASP A 2 6.44 8.57 -3.31
C ASP A 2 6.56 7.07 -3.02
N TYR A 3 5.48 6.30 -3.14
CA TYR A 3 5.52 4.85 -2.95
C TYR A 3 6.24 4.11 -4.09
N GLY A 4 6.38 4.72 -5.27
CA GLY A 4 6.96 4.07 -6.46
C GLY A 4 8.37 3.48 -6.25
N PRO A 5 9.33 4.26 -5.70
CA PRO A 5 10.67 3.76 -5.36
C PRO A 5 10.69 2.58 -4.39
N PHE A 6 9.72 2.44 -3.47
CA PHE A 6 9.63 1.28 -2.57
C PHE A 6 9.27 0.01 -3.35
N ILE A 7 8.26 0.11 -4.22
CA ILE A 7 7.83 -1.00 -5.09
C ILE A 7 8.99 -1.44 -5.99
N ALA A 8 9.74 -0.49 -6.55
CA ALA A 8 10.86 -0.77 -7.44
C ALA A 8 11.97 -1.63 -6.81
N VAL A 9 12.09 -1.64 -5.47
CA VAL A 9 13.05 -2.47 -4.73
C VAL A 9 12.40 -3.68 -4.04
N GLY A 10 11.14 -3.99 -4.36
CA GLY A 10 10.41 -5.14 -3.85
C GLY A 10 9.83 -4.96 -2.45
N ILE A 11 9.72 -3.72 -1.96
CA ILE A 11 8.98 -3.42 -0.72
C ILE A 11 7.51 -3.21 -1.10
N PRO A 12 6.57 -3.99 -0.53
CA PRO A 12 5.14 -3.78 -0.74
C PRO A 12 4.74 -2.38 -0.28
N ALA A 13 4.08 -1.63 -1.16
CA ALA A 13 3.56 -0.32 -0.84
C ALA A 13 2.21 -0.12 -1.56
N GLY A 14 1.38 0.73 -0.97
CA GLY A 14 0.06 1.10 -1.48
C GLY A 14 -0.38 2.43 -0.86
N GLY A 15 -1.59 2.85 -1.19
CA GLY A 15 -2.13 4.10 -0.67
C GLY A 15 -3.57 4.32 -1.10
N LEU A 16 -4.11 5.45 -0.66
CA LEU A 16 -5.44 5.91 -1.01
C LEU A 16 -5.32 7.18 -1.86
N PHE A 17 -6.27 7.40 -2.77
CA PHE A 17 -6.27 8.55 -3.66
C PHE A 17 -7.70 8.94 -4.02
N SER A 18 -8.03 10.23 -3.91
CA SER A 18 -9.36 10.78 -4.24
C SER A 18 -9.49 11.25 -5.70
N GLY A 19 -8.46 11.04 -6.52
CA GLY A 19 -8.39 11.56 -7.89
C GLY A 19 -7.71 12.94 -7.99
N ALA A 20 -7.29 13.27 -9.21
CA ALA A 20 -6.74 14.58 -9.59
C ALA A 20 -7.34 15.02 -10.94
N GLU A 21 -6.58 14.93 -12.04
CA GLU A 21 -7.01 15.35 -13.39
C GLU A 21 -8.06 14.44 -14.06
N GLY A 22 -8.29 13.24 -13.52
CA GLY A 22 -9.26 12.29 -14.07
C GLY A 22 -10.69 12.84 -14.07
N ILE A 23 -11.50 12.45 -15.06
CA ILE A 23 -12.88 12.95 -15.22
C ILE A 23 -13.84 12.01 -14.52
N ARG A 24 -14.60 12.57 -13.56
CA ARG A 24 -15.63 11.84 -12.82
C ARG A 24 -16.73 11.36 -13.75
N THR A 25 -16.99 10.06 -13.72
CA THR A 25 -18.08 9.41 -14.48
C THR A 25 -19.44 9.68 -13.84
N PRO A 26 -20.55 9.50 -14.58
CA PRO A 26 -21.90 9.52 -13.99
C PRO A 26 -22.08 8.52 -12.85
N GLU A 27 -21.51 7.32 -12.99
CA GLU A 27 -21.60 6.25 -12.00
C GLU A 27 -20.87 6.62 -10.70
N GLU A 28 -19.64 7.14 -10.80
CA GLU A 28 -18.89 7.64 -9.65
C GLU A 28 -19.60 8.82 -8.98
N ALA A 29 -20.15 9.76 -9.77
CA ALA A 29 -20.90 10.88 -9.23
C ALA A 29 -22.17 10.43 -8.48
N ALA A 30 -22.81 9.36 -8.93
CA ALA A 30 -23.98 8.79 -8.25
C ALA A 30 -23.61 8.17 -6.90
N VAL A 31 -22.43 7.55 -6.77
CA VAL A 31 -21.99 6.88 -5.54
C VAL A 31 -21.27 7.84 -4.58
N TYR A 32 -20.38 8.68 -5.10
CA TYR A 32 -19.46 9.50 -4.31
C TYR A 32 -19.85 10.98 -4.29
N GLY A 33 -20.86 11.39 -5.07
CA GLY A 33 -21.28 12.77 -5.22
C GLY A 33 -20.40 13.57 -6.17
N GLY A 34 -20.55 14.89 -6.14
CA GLY A 34 -19.87 15.80 -7.07
C GLY A 34 -20.58 15.89 -8.42
N THR A 35 -19.86 16.32 -9.45
CA THR A 35 -20.43 16.56 -10.79
C THR A 35 -19.75 15.67 -11.81
N ALA A 36 -20.55 14.87 -12.52
CA ALA A 36 -20.07 14.06 -13.63
C ALA A 36 -19.55 14.94 -14.78
N GLY A 37 -18.55 14.46 -15.51
CA GLY A 37 -17.90 15.21 -16.58
C GLY A 37 -17.00 16.35 -16.10
N LYS A 38 -16.76 16.47 -14.79
CA LYS A 38 -15.77 17.38 -14.20
C LYS A 38 -14.57 16.59 -13.69
N PRO A 39 -13.37 17.20 -13.64
CA PRO A 39 -12.23 16.57 -12.99
C PRO A 39 -12.53 16.27 -11.52
N TYR A 40 -11.85 15.27 -10.95
CA TYR A 40 -11.98 14.96 -9.52
C TYR A 40 -11.52 16.15 -8.68
N ASP A 41 -10.40 16.77 -9.05
CA ASP A 41 -9.90 18.06 -8.53
C ASP A 41 -9.65 19.04 -9.68
N SER A 42 -10.48 20.09 -9.78
CA SER A 42 -10.33 21.15 -10.79
C SER A 42 -9.18 22.12 -10.51
N CYS A 43 -8.63 22.12 -9.30
CA CYS A 43 -7.55 22.99 -8.88
C CYS A 43 -6.19 22.28 -8.81
N TYR A 44 -6.09 21.02 -9.25
CA TYR A 44 -4.84 20.28 -9.22
C TYR A 44 -3.70 21.06 -9.92
N HIS A 45 -2.62 21.33 -9.17
CA HIS A 45 -1.47 22.16 -9.59
C HIS A 45 -1.84 23.59 -10.06
N GLN A 46 -2.96 24.13 -9.57
CA GLN A 46 -3.40 25.51 -9.83
C GLN A 46 -3.32 26.36 -8.57
N ALA A 47 -3.37 27.68 -8.73
CA ALA A 47 -3.35 28.63 -7.60
C ALA A 47 -4.54 28.50 -6.64
N CYS A 48 -5.64 27.86 -7.06
CA CYS A 48 -6.81 27.64 -6.23
C CYS A 48 -6.71 26.40 -5.32
N ASP A 49 -5.65 25.60 -5.43
CA ASP A 49 -5.37 24.49 -4.51
C ASP A 49 -4.98 25.02 -3.13
N THR A 50 -6.00 25.19 -2.29
CA THR A 50 -5.92 25.80 -0.97
C THR A 50 -6.84 25.04 -0.02
N ILE A 51 -6.86 25.42 1.26
CA ILE A 51 -7.79 24.83 2.25
C ILE A 51 -9.27 24.97 1.86
N ASN A 52 -9.60 25.88 0.93
CA ASN A 52 -10.96 26.06 0.42
C ASN A 52 -11.35 25.05 -0.66
N ASN A 53 -10.41 24.25 -1.18
CA ASN A 53 -10.62 23.21 -2.19
C ASN A 53 -10.54 21.80 -1.59
N LEU A 54 -11.19 21.59 -0.44
CA LEU A 54 -11.20 20.30 0.25
C LEU A 54 -12.61 19.71 0.33
N SER A 55 -12.72 18.40 0.10
CA SER A 55 -13.89 17.63 0.51
C SER A 55 -13.66 17.11 1.93
N THR A 56 -14.38 17.68 2.90
CA THR A 56 -14.28 17.23 4.31
C THR A 56 -14.77 15.80 4.50
N LYS A 57 -15.74 15.36 3.70
CA LYS A 57 -16.19 13.96 3.66
C LYS A 57 -15.08 13.03 3.21
N ALA A 58 -14.45 13.30 2.07
CA ALA A 58 -13.37 12.47 1.55
C ALA A 58 -12.17 12.49 2.50
N LEU A 59 -11.83 13.65 3.07
CA LEU A 59 -10.76 13.76 4.07
C LEU A 59 -11.03 12.88 5.30
N SER A 60 -12.26 12.86 5.81
CA SER A 60 -12.64 12.00 6.94
C SER A 60 -12.54 10.52 6.56
N GLU A 61 -13.13 10.11 5.45
CA GLU A 61 -13.17 8.70 5.03
C GLU A 61 -11.76 8.16 4.74
N LEU A 62 -10.92 8.92 4.06
CA LEU A 62 -9.54 8.54 3.77
C LEU A 62 -8.67 8.58 5.03
N GLY A 63 -8.93 9.52 5.95
CA GLY A 63 -8.31 9.60 7.26
C GLY A 63 -8.58 8.36 8.12
N ASP A 64 -9.85 7.94 8.20
CA ASP A 64 -10.25 6.73 8.91
C ASP A 64 -9.66 5.49 8.25
N ALA A 65 -9.70 5.41 6.91
CA ALA A 65 -9.15 4.28 6.17
C ALA A 65 -7.62 4.14 6.34
N VAL A 66 -6.85 5.23 6.35
CA VAL A 66 -5.41 5.14 6.59
C VAL A 66 -5.10 4.77 8.04
N ALA A 67 -5.89 5.23 9.00
CA ALA A 67 -5.75 4.83 10.40
C ALA A 67 -6.02 3.34 10.58
N ASP A 68 -7.11 2.82 10.01
CA ASP A 68 -7.47 1.40 10.04
C ASP A 68 -6.41 0.54 9.34
N ALA A 69 -6.02 0.89 8.12
CA ALA A 69 -5.02 0.14 7.36
C ALA A 69 -3.67 0.09 8.10
N THR A 70 -3.25 1.21 8.69
CA THR A 70 -2.00 1.28 9.47
C THR A 70 -2.06 0.35 10.68
N LEU A 71 -3.15 0.40 11.45
CA LEU A 71 -3.33 -0.45 12.63
C LEU A 71 -3.42 -1.93 12.26
N THR A 72 -4.23 -2.26 11.25
CA THR A 72 -4.42 -3.62 10.74
C THR A 72 -3.09 -4.22 10.29
N LEU A 73 -2.28 -3.48 9.52
CA LEU A 73 -0.98 -3.97 9.05
C LEU A 73 0.07 -4.07 10.17
N ALA A 74 0.05 -3.15 11.14
CA ALA A 74 0.92 -3.20 12.30
C ALA A 74 0.65 -4.45 13.16
N LEU A 75 -0.62 -4.83 13.32
CA LEU A 75 -1.05 -5.97 14.13
C LEU A 75 -1.09 -7.30 13.36
N SER A 76 -1.04 -7.27 12.03
CA SER A 76 -1.10 -8.48 11.20
C SER A 76 0.01 -9.47 11.54
N LYS A 77 -0.32 -10.77 11.58
CA LYS A 77 0.66 -11.86 11.79
C LYS A 77 1.24 -12.38 10.48
N THR A 78 0.61 -12.06 9.36
CA THR A 78 1.11 -12.32 8.00
C THR A 78 1.67 -11.03 7.41
N GLY A 79 2.66 -11.16 6.54
CA GLY A 79 3.24 -10.01 5.85
C GLY A 79 2.73 -9.82 4.43
N LEU A 80 3.15 -8.72 3.83
CA LEU A 80 2.73 -8.30 2.49
C LEU A 80 3.70 -8.68 1.39
N ASN A 81 4.84 -9.28 1.73
CA ASN A 81 5.78 -9.75 0.73
C ASN A 81 5.17 -10.92 -0.09
N PRO A 82 5.64 -11.16 -1.32
CA PRO A 82 5.14 -12.28 -2.14
C PRO A 82 5.22 -13.66 -1.48
N ASP A 83 6.15 -13.85 -0.53
CA ASP A 83 6.30 -15.07 0.26
C ASP A 83 5.51 -15.07 1.58
N GLY A 84 4.67 -14.05 1.81
CA GLY A 84 3.87 -13.87 3.03
C GLY A 84 4.67 -13.41 4.25
N SER A 85 5.97 -13.11 4.10
CA SER A 85 6.82 -12.67 5.21
C SER A 85 6.57 -11.21 5.59
N ARG A 86 6.66 -10.88 6.88
CA ARG A 86 6.47 -9.51 7.42
C ARG A 86 7.66 -8.59 7.18
N HIS A 87 8.86 -9.16 7.10
CA HIS A 87 10.09 -8.42 6.89
C HIS A 87 10.62 -8.73 5.50
N ALA A 88 11.07 -7.70 4.78
CA ALA A 88 11.88 -7.93 3.60
C ALA A 88 13.05 -8.84 3.97
N LYS A 89 13.35 -9.84 3.13
CA LYS A 89 14.56 -10.63 3.33
C LYS A 89 15.73 -9.67 3.26
N ALA A 90 16.53 -9.60 4.33
CA ALA A 90 17.74 -8.79 4.32
C ALA A 90 18.57 -9.20 3.10
N LYS A 91 18.71 -8.30 2.13
CA LYS A 91 19.73 -8.44 1.10
C LYS A 91 21.05 -8.32 1.83
N VAL A 92 21.74 -9.44 2.07
CA VAL A 92 23.12 -9.42 2.54
C VAL A 92 23.99 -8.91 1.39
N THR A 93 23.98 -7.59 1.18
CA THR A 93 24.94 -6.91 0.31
C THR A 93 26.09 -6.46 1.18
N GLY A 94 26.97 -7.40 1.50
CA GLY A 94 28.15 -7.15 2.30
C GLY A 94 28.94 -8.45 2.42
N LYS A 95 30.04 -8.56 1.68
CA LYS A 95 31.06 -9.60 1.84
C LYS A 95 31.38 -9.70 3.33
N ALA A 96 31.05 -10.85 3.94
CA ALA A 96 31.32 -11.09 5.35
C ALA A 96 32.81 -10.83 5.63
N ALA A 97 33.11 -9.74 6.34
CA ALA A 97 34.40 -9.62 7.00
C ALA A 97 34.46 -10.75 8.02
N LYS A 98 35.47 -11.62 7.87
CA LYS A 98 35.72 -12.74 8.78
C LYS A 98 35.95 -12.20 10.20
N GLY A 99 34.92 -12.27 11.04
CA GLY A 99 35.00 -11.99 12.47
C GLY A 99 33.98 -12.86 13.18
N GLY A 100 34.45 -13.91 13.85
CA GLY A 100 33.62 -14.99 14.38
C GLY A 100 32.63 -14.52 15.45
N LEU A 101 31.37 -14.91 15.28
CA LEU A 101 30.36 -14.90 16.34
C LEU A 101 29.91 -16.34 16.59
N ARG A 102 30.01 -16.77 17.85
CA ARG A 102 29.60 -18.08 18.36
C ARG A 102 28.12 -18.35 18.09
N SER A 103 27.80 -19.56 17.63
CA SER A 103 26.43 -20.05 17.44
C SER A 103 25.63 -20.08 18.75
N PRO A 104 24.33 -19.78 18.72
CA PRO A 104 23.36 -20.43 19.58
C PRO A 104 22.69 -21.61 18.86
N ALA A 105 22.20 -22.51 19.70
CA ALA A 105 21.84 -23.90 19.42
C ALA A 105 20.72 -24.14 18.40
N SER A 106 20.84 -25.32 17.79
CA SER A 106 19.84 -26.04 17.00
C SER A 106 18.48 -26.17 17.70
N HIS A 107 17.41 -25.80 17.00
CA HIS A 107 16.08 -26.37 17.25
C HIS A 107 15.53 -27.02 15.97
N ARG A 108 15.12 -28.27 16.17
CA ARG A 108 14.76 -29.30 15.18
C ARG A 108 13.60 -28.92 14.26
N SER A 109 13.68 -29.47 13.06
CA SER A 109 12.68 -29.48 11.99
C SER A 109 11.31 -30.02 12.43
N LEU A 110 10.23 -29.32 12.06
CA LEU A 110 8.94 -29.94 11.81
C LEU A 110 8.59 -29.79 10.32
N LYS A 111 8.39 -30.93 9.65
CA LYS A 111 7.83 -31.01 8.30
C LYS A 111 6.30 -30.98 8.43
N ILE A 112 5.62 -30.08 7.71
CA ILE A 112 4.17 -30.17 7.46
C ILE A 112 3.93 -29.84 5.98
N ALA A 113 2.93 -30.52 5.41
CA ALA A 113 2.72 -30.84 4.00
C ALA A 113 2.26 -29.69 3.06
N LYS A 114 2.45 -29.95 1.76
CA LYS A 114 1.87 -29.32 0.54
C LYS A 114 0.34 -29.58 0.53
N ALA A 115 -0.61 -28.82 -0.04
CA ALA A 115 -0.68 -27.82 -1.12
C ALA A 115 -2.03 -27.05 -1.05
N ALA A 116 -2.15 -25.86 -1.66
CA ALA A 116 -3.37 -25.28 -2.28
C ALA A 116 -3.02 -23.94 -3.00
N PRO A 117 -3.80 -23.48 -4.01
CA PRO A 117 -3.26 -22.96 -5.25
C PRO A 117 -2.89 -21.47 -5.25
N ALA A 118 -2.09 -21.12 -6.27
CA ALA A 118 -1.62 -19.79 -6.57
C ALA A 118 -2.77 -18.77 -6.62
N LEU A 119 -2.71 -17.78 -5.71
CA LEU A 119 -3.28 -16.48 -5.99
C LEU A 119 -2.21 -15.70 -6.75
N THR A 120 -2.47 -15.45 -8.02
CA THR A 120 -1.74 -14.50 -8.86
C THR A 120 -1.81 -13.13 -8.20
N ALA A 121 -0.81 -12.81 -7.36
CA ALA A 121 -0.69 -11.53 -6.69
C ALA A 121 -0.22 -10.45 -7.68
N GLY A 122 -1.14 -10.01 -8.53
CA GLY A 122 -1.11 -8.66 -9.09
C GLY A 122 -1.86 -7.74 -8.13
N ALA A 123 -1.33 -7.52 -6.92
CA ALA A 123 -1.92 -6.58 -5.98
C ALA A 123 -1.39 -5.17 -6.23
N ALA A 124 -1.73 -4.60 -7.38
CA ALA A 124 -1.95 -3.16 -7.47
C ALA A 124 -3.43 -2.93 -7.16
N LEU A 125 -3.81 -3.07 -5.89
CA LEU A 125 -5.12 -2.63 -5.45
C LEU A 125 -5.05 -1.11 -5.22
N THR A 126 -4.86 -0.39 -6.31
CA THR A 126 -5.23 1.02 -6.37
C THR A 126 -6.75 1.00 -6.44
N PHE A 127 -7.42 1.15 -5.30
CA PHE A 127 -8.80 1.61 -5.32
C PHE A 127 -8.73 3.06 -5.80
N ILE A 128 -8.89 3.23 -7.12
CA ILE A 128 -9.31 4.49 -7.71
C ILE A 128 -10.81 4.56 -7.41
N GLN A 129 -11.21 5.52 -6.58
CA GLN A 129 -12.57 6.07 -6.63
C GLN A 129 -12.62 7.17 -7.69
#